data_AF-A0A7S4NF10-F1
#
_entry.id   AF-A0A7S4NF10-F1
#
_cell.length_a   1.000
_cell.length_b   1.000
_cell.length_c   1.000
_cell.angle_alpha   90.00
_cell.angle_beta   90.00
_cell.angle_gamma   90.00
#
_symmetry.space_group_name_H-M   'P 1'
#
loop_
_entity.id
_entity.type
_entity.pdbx_description
1 polymer ?
#
loop_
_entity_poly.entity_id
_entity_poly.type
_entity_poly.pdbx_seq_one_letter_code
_entity_poly.pdbx_strand_id
1 'polypeptide(L)'
;MEFLKEIEEFYNFKAEVFCAEGIPVGDKAAYDKRYGADLWKENIEEYDRVCKVEPFQRGLKTLNTNCMINGRTRWQGFERAWIDQFENAPSGGGLAKGNP
;
A
#
# COMPACT_ATOMS: atom_id res chain seq x y z
N MET A 1 5.62 14.45 5.27
CA MET A 1 6.20 13.11 5.55
C MET A 1 7.67 13.30 5.91
N GLU A 2 7.95 13.76 7.14
CA GLU A 2 9.32 14.09 7.57
C GLU A 2 10.17 12.83 7.73
N PHE A 3 9.67 11.84 8.49
CA PHE A 3 10.36 10.57 8.69
C PHE A 3 10.68 9.82 7.38
N LEU A 4 9.80 9.87 6.37
CA LEU A 4 10.10 9.27 5.06
C LEU A 4 11.35 9.89 4.43
N LYS A 5 11.51 11.21 4.52
CA LYS A 5 12.67 11.91 3.97
C LYS A 5 13.95 11.52 4.71
N GLU A 6 13.89 11.44 6.04
CA GLU A 6 15.02 10.99 6.85
C GLU A 6 15.49 9.59 6.45
N ILE A 7 14.56 8.67 6.19
CA ILE A 7 14.85 7.30 5.78
C ILE A 7 15.35 7.23 4.32
N GLU A 8 14.78 8.01 3.40
CA GLU A 8 15.28 8.16 2.02
C GLU A 8 16.74 8.64 1.99
N GLU A 9 17.07 9.64 2.82
CA GLU A 9 18.42 10.18 2.96
C GLU A 9 19.38 9.18 3.62
N PHE A 10 18.95 8.55 4.72
CA PHE A 10 19.79 7.62 5.48
C PHE A 10 20.17 6.37 4.67
N TYR A 11 19.21 5.78 3.95
CA TYR A 11 19.45 4.57 3.15
C TYR A 11 19.73 4.86 1.67
N ASN A 12 19.79 6.15 1.28
CA ASN A 12 20.08 6.61 -0.08
C ASN A 12 19.17 5.96 -1.15
N PHE A 13 17.86 6.12 -1.00
CA PHE A 13 16.87 5.69 -1.99
C PHE A 13 15.78 6.74 -2.18
N LYS A 14 14.98 6.60 -3.24
CA LYS A 14 13.77 7.39 -3.46
C LYS A 14 12.55 6.49 -3.43
N ALA A 15 11.56 6.84 -2.61
CA ALA A 15 10.32 6.11 -2.51
C ALA A 15 9.40 6.39 -3.71
N GLU A 16 8.81 5.34 -4.24
CA GLU A 16 7.74 5.42 -5.23
C GLU A 16 6.40 5.65 -4.50
N VAL A 17 5.83 6.84 -4.65
CA VAL A 17 4.64 7.26 -3.90
C VAL A 17 3.40 7.19 -4.78
N PHE A 18 2.48 6.30 -4.43
CA PHE A 18 1.18 6.16 -5.06
C PHE A 18 0.08 6.64 -4.13
N CYS A 19 -0.85 7.43 -4.66
CA CYS A 19 -2.06 7.89 -3.97
C CYS A 19 -3.29 7.63 -4.84
N ALA A 20 -4.47 8.01 -4.33
CA ALA A 20 -5.73 7.90 -5.05
C ALA A 20 -5.61 8.44 -6.48
N GLU A 21 -6.13 7.69 -7.44
CA GLU A 21 -6.02 8.01 -8.86
C GLU A 21 -6.50 9.44 -9.16
N GLY A 22 -5.65 10.22 -9.85
CA GLY A 22 -5.97 11.60 -10.22
C GLY A 22 -5.91 12.63 -9.09
N ILE A 23 -5.48 12.23 -7.88
CA ILE A 23 -5.19 13.14 -6.78
C ILE A 23 -3.66 13.34 -6.69
N PRO A 24 -3.15 14.58 -6.66
CA PRO A 24 -1.73 14.82 -6.44
C PRO A 24 -1.25 14.31 -5.07
N VAL A 25 -0.02 13.81 -5.01
CA VAL A 25 0.58 13.31 -3.76
C VAL A 25 0.60 14.43 -2.71
N GLY A 26 -0.01 14.17 -1.55
CA GLY A 26 -0.08 15.13 -0.44
C GLY A 26 -1.24 16.13 -0.54
N ASP A 27 -2.05 16.09 -1.59
CA ASP A 27 -3.18 17.01 -1.75
C ASP A 27 -4.49 16.42 -1.21
N LYS A 28 -4.67 16.57 0.11
CA LYS A 28 -5.92 16.16 0.79
C LYS A 28 -7.12 16.99 0.34
N ALA A 29 -6.94 18.26 -0.02
CA ALA A 29 -8.05 19.12 -0.45
C ALA A 29 -8.63 18.66 -1.80
N ALA A 30 -7.78 18.25 -2.74
CA ALA A 30 -8.23 17.65 -4.00
C ALA A 30 -8.96 16.32 -3.78
N TYR A 31 -8.50 15.50 -2.83
CA TYR A 31 -9.20 14.28 -2.41
C TYR A 31 -10.59 14.61 -1.86
N ASP A 32 -10.68 15.54 -0.91
CA ASP A 32 -11.94 15.90 -0.23
C ASP A 32 -12.94 16.50 -1.22
N LYS A 33 -12.48 17.28 -2.21
CA LYS A 33 -13.32 17.81 -3.28
C LYS A 33 -13.92 16.71 -4.16
N ARG A 34 -13.17 15.63 -4.41
CA ARG A 34 -13.60 14.54 -5.31
C ARG A 34 -14.45 13.49 -4.62
N TYR A 35 -14.09 13.12 -3.38
CA TYR A 35 -14.67 11.97 -2.68
C TYR A 35 -15.39 12.33 -1.38
N GLY A 36 -15.28 13.58 -0.90
CA GLY A 36 -15.80 13.99 0.40
C GLY A 36 -14.79 13.79 1.54
N ALA A 37 -14.83 14.68 2.53
CA ALA A 37 -13.91 14.66 3.66
C ALA A 37 -14.14 13.47 4.62
N ASP A 38 -15.38 13.00 4.69
CA ASP A 38 -15.84 11.96 5.62
C ASP A 38 -16.12 10.60 4.95
N LEU A 39 -15.59 10.36 3.74
CA LEU A 39 -15.79 9.09 3.01
C LEU A 39 -15.47 7.87 3.88
N TRP A 40 -14.45 7.96 4.72
CA TRP A 40 -14.05 6.90 5.65
C TRP A 40 -15.12 6.53 6.69
N LYS A 41 -16.04 7.44 7.03
CA LYS A 41 -17.21 7.19 7.87
C LYS A 41 -18.40 6.71 7.06
N GLU A 42 -18.61 7.32 5.90
CA GLU A 42 -19.82 7.12 5.08
C GLU A 42 -19.77 5.80 4.31
N ASN A 43 -18.60 5.45 3.77
CA ASN A 43 -18.37 4.24 3.00
C ASN A 43 -16.91 3.77 3.14
N ILE A 44 -16.67 2.93 4.15
CA ILE A 44 -15.34 2.40 4.45
C ILE A 44 -14.77 1.53 3.32
N GLU A 45 -15.62 0.79 2.60
CA GLU A 45 -15.19 -0.07 1.49
C GLU A 45 -14.66 0.77 0.33
N GLU A 46 -15.36 1.84 -0.04
CA GLU A 46 -14.93 2.76 -1.08
C GLU A 46 -13.66 3.51 -0.64
N TYR A 47 -13.60 3.95 0.62
CA TYR A 47 -12.40 4.56 1.18
C TYR A 47 -11.17 3.63 1.09
N ASP A 48 -11.31 2.38 1.52
CA ASP A 48 -10.23 1.40 1.42
C ASP A 48 -9.87 1.11 -0.04
N ARG A 49 -10.85 1.04 -0.94
CA ARG A 49 -10.62 0.87 -2.37
C ARG A 49 -9.76 1.99 -2.95
N VAL A 50 -10.14 3.26 -2.74
CA VAL A 50 -9.49 4.41 -3.39
C VAL A 50 -8.19 4.84 -2.71
N CYS A 51 -8.09 4.69 -1.38
CA CYS A 51 -6.90 5.13 -0.63
C CYS A 51 -5.85 4.04 -0.46
N LYS A 52 -6.22 2.76 -0.54
CA LYS A 52 -5.31 1.65 -0.20
C LYS A 52 -5.21 0.61 -1.31
N VAL A 53 -6.32 0.01 -1.72
CA VAL A 53 -6.30 -1.16 -2.62
C VAL A 53 -5.87 -0.77 -4.04
N GLU A 54 -6.53 0.21 -4.65
CA GLU A 54 -6.25 0.63 -6.03
C GLU A 54 -4.83 1.20 -6.17
N PRO A 55 -4.37 2.15 -5.31
CA PRO A 55 -3.03 2.72 -5.48
C PRO A 55 -1.93 1.68 -5.29
N PHE A 56 -2.12 0.73 -4.39
CA PHE A 56 -1.19 -0.37 -4.15
C PHE A 56 -1.11 -1.32 -5.35
N GLN A 57 -2.26 -1.78 -5.87
CA GLN A 57 -2.30 -2.64 -7.06
C GLN A 57 -1.70 -1.96 -8.28
N ARG A 58 -2.03 -0.67 -8.50
CA ARG A 58 -1.45 0.13 -9.57
C ARG A 58 0.06 0.27 -9.39
N GLY A 59 0.54 0.55 -8.19
CA GLY A 59 1.97 0.64 -7.90
C GLY A 59 2.73 -0.63 -8.26
N LEU A 60 2.24 -1.79 -7.82
CA LEU A 60 2.84 -3.08 -8.17
C LEU A 60 2.90 -3.32 -9.67
N LYS A 61 1.83 -2.96 -10.40
CA LYS A 61 1.74 -3.09 -11.86
C LYS A 61 2.68 -2.12 -12.58
N THR A 62 2.69 -0.84 -12.18
CA THR A 62 3.56 0.19 -12.76
C THR A 62 5.03 -0.15 -12.61
N LEU A 63 5.41 -0.71 -11.45
CA LEU A 63 6.79 -1.11 -11.16
C LEU A 63 7.15 -2.52 -11.70
N ASN A 64 6.23 -3.19 -12.41
CA ASN A 64 6.41 -4.57 -12.89
C ASN A 64 6.89 -5.53 -11.79
N THR A 65 6.33 -5.39 -10.58
CA THR A 65 6.79 -6.14 -9.41
C THR A 65 6.46 -7.63 -9.58
N ASN A 66 7.43 -8.51 -9.36
CA ASN A 66 7.23 -9.97 -9.36
C ASN A 66 7.21 -10.58 -7.95
N CYS A 67 7.86 -9.93 -6.99
CA CYS A 67 7.89 -10.33 -5.59
C CYS A 67 7.81 -9.09 -4.70
N MET A 68 6.98 -9.13 -3.66
CA MET A 68 6.87 -8.06 -2.67
C MET A 68 7.45 -8.50 -1.33
N ILE A 69 8.49 -7.80 -0.89
CA ILE A 69 8.94 -7.85 0.50
C ILE A 69 7.96 -7.02 1.33
N ASN A 70 7.51 -7.56 2.47
CA ASN A 70 6.56 -6.85 3.33
C ASN A 70 6.86 -7.11 4.82
N GLY A 71 6.33 -6.24 5.68
CA GLY A 71 6.54 -6.29 7.13
C GLY A 71 5.48 -7.08 7.91
N ARG A 72 4.80 -8.06 7.29
CA ARG A 72 3.92 -8.98 8.02
C ARG A 72 4.78 -9.93 8.82
N THR A 73 4.40 -10.13 10.07
CA THR A 73 5.18 -10.95 11.00
C THR A 73 4.27 -11.73 11.93
N ARG A 74 4.65 -12.94 12.34
CA ARG A 74 3.80 -13.84 13.14
C ARG A 74 3.33 -13.23 14.47
N TRP A 75 4.16 -12.43 15.12
CA TRP A 75 3.85 -11.74 16.38
C TRP A 75 2.74 -10.67 16.28
N GLN A 76 2.35 -10.25 15.07
CA GLN A 76 1.16 -9.40 14.86
C GLN A 76 -0.15 -10.18 15.07
N GLY A 77 -0.10 -11.51 15.20
CA GLY A 77 -1.23 -12.35 15.59
C GLY A 77 -2.30 -12.56 14.51
N PHE A 78 -3.45 -13.09 14.93
CA PHE A 78 -4.62 -13.38 14.07
C PHE A 78 -4.24 -14.20 12.82
N GLU A 79 -4.73 -13.78 11.65
CA GLU A 79 -4.42 -14.32 10.33
C GLU A 79 -2.92 -14.23 9.96
N ARG A 80 -2.11 -13.46 10.70
CA ARG A 80 -0.66 -13.38 10.50
C ARG A 80 0.13 -14.39 11.33
N ALA A 81 -0.45 -15.01 12.35
CA ALA A 81 0.26 -15.92 13.26
C ALA A 81 0.89 -17.14 12.54
N TRP A 82 0.33 -17.51 11.39
CA TRP A 82 0.65 -18.73 10.65
C TRP A 82 1.29 -18.45 9.29
N ILE A 83 1.71 -17.22 9.00
CA ILE A 83 2.30 -16.87 7.70
C ILE A 83 3.67 -17.53 7.53
N ASP A 84 3.95 -17.99 6.32
CA ASP A 84 5.26 -18.51 5.95
C ASP A 84 6.22 -17.39 5.58
N GLN A 85 7.52 -17.68 5.60
CA GLN A 85 8.54 -16.73 5.18
C GLN A 85 8.41 -16.36 3.70
N PHE A 86 7.98 -17.31 2.87
CA PHE A 86 7.66 -17.10 1.47
C PHE A 86 6.25 -17.61 1.20
N GLU A 87 5.37 -16.73 0.72
CA GLU A 87 4.03 -17.11 0.27
C GLU A 87 4.01 -17.10 -1.26
N ASN A 88 3.66 -18.24 -1.85
CA ASN A 88 3.43 -18.33 -3.28
C ASN A 88 2.25 -17.45 -3.70
N ALA A 89 2.30 -16.98 -4.94
CA ALA A 89 1.16 -16.36 -5.60
C ALA A 89 -0.07 -17.27 -5.46
N PRO A 90 -1.20 -16.83 -4.85
CA PRO A 90 -2.42 -17.61 -4.85
C PRO A 90 -2.80 -18.04 -6.27
N SER A 91 -3.34 -19.27 -6.41
CA SER A 91 -3.83 -19.79 -7.68
C SER A 91 -4.93 -18.86 -8.20
N GLY A 92 -4.60 -18.04 -9.20
CA GLY A 92 -5.46 -16.94 -9.67
C GLY A 92 -4.72 -15.63 -9.99
N GLY A 93 -3.38 -15.59 -9.89
CA GLY A 93 -2.59 -14.44 -10.35
C GLY A 93 -2.14 -13.49 -9.24
N GLY A 94 -1.89 -14.01 -8.03
CA GLY A 94 -1.30 -13.21 -6.96
C GLY A 94 0.19 -12.91 -7.18
N LEU A 95 0.74 -12.03 -6.35
CA LEU A 95 2.16 -11.69 -6.32
C LEU A 95 2.89 -12.57 -5.28
N ALA A 96 4.10 -13.02 -5.58
CA ALA A 96 4.94 -13.69 -4.58
C ALA A 96 5.25 -12.73 -3.42
N LYS A 97 5.24 -13.22 -2.18
CA LYS A 97 5.50 -12.39 -0.99
C LYS A 97 6.65 -12.95 -0.17
N GLY A 98 7.56 -12.08 0.24
CA GLY A 98 8.61 -12.37 1.21
C GLY A 98 8.31 -11.67 2.53
N ASN A 99 8.32 -12.43 3.62
CA ASN A 99 8.13 -11.98 5.00
C ASN A 99 9.44 -12.24 5.77
N PRO A 100 10.49 -11.41 5.58
CA PRO A 100 11.80 -11.61 6.20
C PRO A 100 11.73 -11.54 7.73
#